data_AF-A0A950PSS6-F1
#
_entry.id   AF-A0A950PSS6-F1
#
_cell.length_a   1.000
_cell.length_b   1.000
_cell.length_c   1.000
_cell.angle_alpha   90.00
_cell.angle_beta   90.00
_cell.angle_gamma   90.00
#
_symmetry.space_group_name_H-M   'P 1'
#
loop_
_entity.id
_entity.type
_entity.pdbx_description
1 polymer ?
#
loop_
_entity_poly.entity_id
_entity_poly.type
_entity_poly.pdbx_seq_one_letter_code
_entity_poly.pdbx_strand_id
1 'polypeptide(L)'
;LTFDEGSLYGNPNDVIGLDPRVCTGNSAHIPTAPRKTQADYTTCGLAATQNGTSAGELFIPNPVTGTFDGFGAFRQPNQLNFSLQLGYELSPRVKVNAILANLVNACFGGSSEPWSKQFPPNSYTCGYQSNFYYVSNFYNGGSPNDRKANGVPLNPAFQQPFIPAYADTNAFVLPNPFNAYLQFNISL
;
A
#
# COMPACT_ATOMS: atom_id res chain seq x y z
N LEU A 1 23.76 -11.83 -6.08
CA LEU A 1 22.93 -10.82 -6.74
C LEU A 1 21.59 -11.46 -7.02
N THR A 2 20.51 -10.79 -6.68
CA THR A 2 19.15 -11.22 -6.95
C THR A 2 18.43 -10.08 -7.66
N PHE A 3 17.70 -10.42 -8.71
CA PHE A 3 16.83 -9.50 -9.41
C PHE A 3 15.44 -10.12 -9.42
N ASP A 4 14.47 -9.38 -8.88
CA ASP A 4 13.08 -9.79 -8.79
C ASP A 4 12.25 -8.83 -9.64
N GLU A 5 11.58 -9.38 -10.64
CA GLU A 5 10.67 -8.60 -11.47
C GLU A 5 9.40 -8.28 -10.68
N GLY A 6 8.92 -7.05 -10.82
CA GLY A 6 7.71 -6.60 -10.17
C GLY A 6 6.49 -7.44 -10.57
N SER A 7 5.80 -8.01 -9.58
CA SER A 7 4.56 -8.76 -9.75
C SER A 7 3.41 -7.86 -10.21
N LEU A 8 2.35 -8.47 -10.76
CA LEU A 8 1.13 -7.75 -11.10
C LEU A 8 0.25 -7.60 -9.86
N TYR A 9 -0.41 -6.45 -9.73
CA TYR A 9 -1.38 -6.17 -8.67
C TYR A 9 -2.55 -5.34 -9.21
N GLY A 10 -3.55 -5.09 -8.37
CA GLY A 10 -4.82 -4.51 -8.78
C GLY A 10 -5.88 -5.59 -8.90
N ASN A 11 -7.06 -5.31 -8.36
CA ASN A 11 -8.26 -6.11 -8.48
C ASN A 11 -9.53 -5.22 -8.41
N PRO A 12 -10.68 -5.72 -8.87
CA PRO A 12 -11.93 -4.95 -8.82
C PRO A 12 -12.43 -4.64 -7.39
N ASN A 13 -11.86 -5.27 -6.36
CA ASN A 13 -12.24 -5.15 -4.96
C ASN A 13 -11.29 -4.29 -4.11
N ASP A 14 -10.34 -3.58 -4.73
CA ASP A 14 -9.29 -2.83 -4.04
C ASP A 14 -9.79 -1.50 -3.48
N VAL A 15 -10.86 -0.97 -4.07
CA VAL A 15 -11.50 0.25 -3.59
C VAL A 15 -12.87 -0.06 -3.01
N ILE A 16 -12.96 0.14 -1.71
CA ILE A 16 -14.19 0.04 -0.95
C ILE A 16 -14.86 1.42 -0.89
N GLY A 17 -16.13 1.45 -1.23
CA GLY A 17 -17.05 2.57 -1.02
C GLY A 17 -18.21 2.18 -0.11
N LEU A 18 -19.13 3.10 0.11
CA LEU A 18 -20.28 2.94 0.99
C LEU A 18 -21.59 2.95 0.19
N ASP A 19 -22.51 2.07 0.57
CA ASP A 19 -23.86 2.05 0.04
C ASP A 19 -24.69 3.18 0.66
N PRO A 20 -25.10 4.21 -0.12
CA PRO A 20 -25.86 5.32 0.43
C PRO A 20 -27.23 4.90 0.99
N ARG A 21 -27.74 3.70 0.65
CA ARG A 21 -29.04 3.20 1.12
C ARG A 21 -29.02 2.71 2.56
N VAL A 22 -27.85 2.35 3.09
CA VAL A 22 -27.71 1.90 4.49
C VAL A 22 -27.39 3.05 5.44
N CYS A 23 -27.10 4.24 4.90
CA CYS A 23 -26.77 5.41 5.70
C CYS A 23 -28.04 6.08 6.17
N THR A 24 -28.28 6.08 7.48
CA THR A 24 -29.58 6.47 8.08
C THR A 24 -30.00 7.90 7.75
N GLY A 25 -29.04 8.83 7.65
CA GLY A 25 -29.31 10.22 7.24
C GLY A 25 -29.73 10.34 5.77
N ASN A 26 -29.15 9.51 4.89
CA ASN A 26 -29.55 9.43 3.49
C ASN A 26 -30.89 8.72 3.32
N SER A 27 -31.03 7.53 3.89
CA SER A 27 -32.20 6.67 3.71
C SER A 27 -33.48 7.30 4.27
N ALA A 28 -33.37 8.10 5.35
CA ALA A 28 -34.50 8.85 5.91
C ALA A 28 -35.00 9.99 5.01
N HIS A 29 -34.18 10.44 4.05
CA HIS A 29 -34.46 11.61 3.20
C HIS A 29 -34.43 11.28 1.70
N ILE A 30 -34.42 10.02 1.28
CA ILE A 30 -34.68 9.71 -0.13
C ILE A 30 -36.19 9.87 -0.38
N PRO A 31 -36.64 10.69 -1.35
CA PRO A 31 -35.89 11.28 -2.47
C PRO A 31 -35.58 12.79 -2.34
N THR A 32 -35.65 13.41 -1.18
CA THR A 32 -35.42 14.86 -0.98
C THR A 32 -33.99 15.24 -0.62
N ALA A 33 -33.11 14.26 -0.38
CA ALA A 33 -31.72 14.49 0.01
C ALA A 33 -30.96 15.34 -1.03
N PRO A 34 -30.16 16.34 -0.61
CA PRO A 34 -29.38 17.19 -1.52
C PRO A 34 -28.40 16.41 -2.40
N ARG A 35 -27.94 15.24 -1.93
CA ARG A 35 -27.00 14.36 -2.65
C ARG A 35 -27.42 12.89 -2.57
N LYS A 36 -28.55 12.56 -3.21
CA LYS A 36 -29.24 11.24 -3.12
C LYS A 36 -28.36 10.01 -3.46
N THR A 37 -27.27 10.20 -4.20
CA THR A 37 -26.35 9.13 -4.64
C THR A 37 -25.01 9.14 -3.90
N GLN A 38 -24.76 10.11 -3.01
CA GLN A 38 -23.52 10.18 -2.23
C GLN A 38 -23.80 9.76 -0.80
N ALA A 39 -23.02 8.82 -0.25
CA ALA A 39 -23.22 8.36 1.11
C ALA A 39 -22.87 9.48 2.12
N ASP A 40 -23.78 9.78 3.04
CA ASP A 40 -23.48 10.62 4.21
C ASP A 40 -22.73 9.79 5.25
N TYR A 41 -21.40 9.84 5.18
CA TYR A 41 -20.51 9.06 6.02
C TYR A 41 -20.66 9.32 7.53
N THR A 42 -21.29 10.43 7.93
CA THR A 42 -21.54 10.72 9.35
C THR A 42 -22.72 9.93 9.92
N THR A 43 -23.60 9.43 9.03
CA THR A 43 -24.80 8.65 9.37
C THR A 43 -24.80 7.24 8.76
N CYS A 44 -23.78 6.92 7.94
CA CYS A 44 -23.37 5.56 7.63
C CYS A 44 -22.69 4.98 8.88
N GLY A 45 -23.36 4.12 9.64
CA GLY A 45 -22.72 3.43 10.75
C GLY A 45 -21.60 2.50 10.24
N LEU A 46 -20.60 2.21 11.08
CA LEU A 46 -19.81 0.98 10.95
C LEU A 46 -20.78 -0.21 11.16
N ALA A 47 -21.53 -0.60 10.14
CA ALA A 47 -22.51 -1.67 10.26
C ALA A 47 -21.80 -3.03 10.13
N ALA A 48 -21.23 -3.52 11.24
CA ALA A 48 -20.93 -4.94 11.36
C ALA A 48 -22.24 -5.74 11.27
N THR A 49 -22.41 -6.58 10.24
CA THR A 49 -23.44 -7.62 10.33
C THR A 49 -22.91 -8.79 11.12
N GLN A 50 -23.82 -9.54 11.76
CA GLN A 50 -23.50 -10.73 12.57
C GLN A 50 -22.80 -11.87 11.79
N ASN A 51 -22.59 -11.72 10.48
CA ASN A 51 -21.97 -12.72 9.61
C ASN A 51 -20.57 -12.32 9.08
N GLY A 52 -19.96 -11.24 9.58
CA GLY A 52 -18.61 -10.83 9.17
C GLY A 52 -18.52 -10.12 7.82
N THR A 53 -19.65 -9.72 7.23
CA THR A 53 -19.71 -8.81 6.07
C THR A 53 -20.32 -7.48 6.52
N SER A 54 -19.65 -6.36 6.30
CA SER A 54 -20.21 -5.04 6.65
C SER A 54 -21.40 -4.72 5.72
N ALA A 55 -22.62 -4.57 6.25
CA ALA A 55 -23.76 -4.16 5.43
C ALA A 55 -23.61 -2.67 5.14
N GLY A 56 -23.09 -2.35 3.96
CA GLY A 56 -22.84 -0.97 3.59
C GLY A 56 -21.55 -0.75 2.84
N GLU A 57 -20.72 -1.76 2.64
CA GLU A 57 -19.52 -1.65 1.82
C GLU A 57 -19.80 -2.20 0.41
N LEU A 58 -19.46 -1.41 -0.59
CA LEU A 58 -19.56 -1.76 -2.00
C LEU A 58 -18.18 -1.67 -2.61
N PHE A 59 -17.80 -2.59 -3.49
CA PHE A 59 -16.68 -2.30 -4.39
C PHE A 59 -17.11 -1.22 -5.37
N ILE A 60 -16.30 -0.18 -5.50
CA ILE A 60 -16.55 0.94 -6.41
C ILE A 60 -15.42 1.06 -7.43
N PRO A 61 -15.65 1.72 -8.59
CA PRO A 61 -14.56 2.09 -9.48
C PRO A 61 -13.49 2.87 -8.72
N ASN A 62 -12.23 2.62 -9.04
CA ASN A 62 -11.12 3.37 -8.50
C ASN A 62 -11.29 4.85 -8.92
N PRO A 63 -11.49 5.79 -7.97
CA PRO A 63 -11.77 7.20 -8.29
C PRO A 63 -10.61 7.88 -9.03
N VAL A 64 -9.41 7.29 -8.97
CA VAL A 64 -8.21 7.78 -9.65
C VAL A 64 -8.21 7.38 -11.13
N THR A 65 -8.62 6.16 -11.46
CA THR A 65 -8.67 5.66 -12.85
C THR A 65 -10.04 5.82 -13.50
N GLY A 66 -11.09 6.05 -12.71
CA GLY A 66 -12.48 6.16 -13.14
C GLY A 66 -13.14 4.82 -13.49
N THR A 67 -12.47 3.69 -13.29
CA THR A 67 -12.95 2.35 -13.66
C THR A 67 -12.64 1.34 -12.56
N PHE A 68 -13.29 0.17 -12.58
CA PHE A 68 -12.85 -0.94 -11.74
C PHE A 68 -11.49 -1.42 -12.23
N ASP A 69 -10.53 -1.54 -11.31
CA ASP A 69 -9.21 -2.06 -11.67
C ASP A 69 -9.34 -3.53 -12.07
N GLY A 70 -8.71 -3.91 -13.18
CA GLY A 70 -8.63 -5.31 -13.59
C GLY A 70 -7.67 -6.11 -12.71
N PHE A 71 -7.79 -7.44 -12.72
CA PHE A 71 -6.79 -8.31 -12.11
C PHE A 71 -5.42 -8.07 -12.74
N GLY A 72 -4.45 -7.62 -11.94
CA GLY A 72 -3.12 -7.30 -12.45
C GLY A 72 -3.07 -6.06 -13.33
N ALA A 73 -4.00 -5.11 -13.15
CA ALA A 73 -4.03 -3.85 -13.89
C ALA A 73 -2.74 -3.02 -13.74
N PHE A 74 -2.00 -3.23 -12.66
CA PHE A 74 -0.78 -2.52 -12.34
C PHE A 74 0.39 -3.48 -12.10
N ARG A 75 1.61 -2.94 -12.10
CA ARG A 75 2.83 -3.69 -11.90
C ARG A 75 3.67 -3.08 -10.79
N GLN A 76 4.14 -3.92 -9.87
CA GLN A 76 5.06 -3.52 -8.81
C GLN A 76 6.40 -3.03 -9.39
N PRO A 77 7.20 -2.27 -8.62
CA PRO A 77 8.58 -2.00 -8.98
C PRO A 77 9.39 -3.30 -9.07
N ASN A 78 10.43 -3.31 -9.91
CA ASN A 78 11.45 -4.36 -9.86
C ASN A 78 12.35 -4.13 -8.65
N GLN A 79 12.92 -5.19 -8.10
CA GLN A 79 13.87 -5.13 -6.99
C GLN A 79 15.22 -5.71 -7.40
N LEU A 80 16.29 -4.96 -7.13
CA LEU A 80 17.67 -5.42 -7.27
C LEU A 80 18.30 -5.50 -5.88
N ASN A 81 18.70 -6.72 -5.50
CA ASN A 81 19.41 -6.97 -4.25
C ASN A 81 20.82 -7.48 -4.52
N PHE A 82 21.82 -6.82 -3.94
CA PHE A 82 23.20 -7.26 -3.96
C PHE A 82 23.71 -7.51 -2.54
N SER A 83 24.24 -8.71 -2.33
CA SER A 83 24.92 -9.10 -1.11
C SER A 83 26.31 -9.63 -1.47
N LEU A 84 27.31 -9.34 -0.64
CA LEU A 84 28.71 -9.69 -0.86
C LEU A 84 29.21 -10.57 0.28
N GLN A 85 29.88 -11.68 -0.04
CA GLN A 85 30.56 -12.53 0.93
C GLN A 85 32.06 -12.54 0.60
N LEU A 86 32.89 -12.21 1.59
CA LEU A 86 34.34 -12.17 1.50
C LEU A 86 34.92 -13.19 2.49
N GLY A 87 35.92 -13.95 2.05
CA GLY A 87 36.69 -14.86 2.90
C GLY A 87 38.17 -14.54 2.82
N TYR A 88 38.86 -14.54 3.97
CA TYR A 88 40.30 -14.34 4.05
C TYR A 88 40.93 -15.31 5.04
N GLU A 89 42.05 -15.93 4.66
CA GLU A 89 42.84 -16.78 5.54
C GLU A 89 43.94 -15.95 6.20
N LEU A 90 43.76 -15.61 7.48
CA LEU A 90 44.78 -14.87 8.24
C LEU A 90 46.00 -15.74 8.55
N SER A 91 45.77 -17.04 8.75
CA SER A 91 46.81 -18.06 8.95
C SER A 91 46.27 -19.45 8.58
N PRO A 92 47.11 -20.51 8.51
CA PRO A 92 46.62 -21.88 8.27
C PRO A 92 45.57 -22.38 9.27
N ARG A 93 45.42 -21.71 10.42
CA ARG A 93 44.49 -22.06 11.50
C ARG A 93 43.35 -21.07 11.67
N VAL A 94 43.37 -19.92 10.98
CA VAL A 94 42.39 -18.84 11.20
C VAL A 94 41.84 -18.36 9.86
N LYS A 95 40.54 -18.57 9.65
CA LYS A 95 39.80 -18.02 8.52
C LYS A 95 38.79 -16.99 9.01
N VAL A 96 38.65 -15.89 8.29
CA VAL A 96 37.67 -14.84 8.54
C VAL A 96 36.73 -14.77 7.35
N ASN A 97 35.42 -14.78 7.61
CA ASN A 97 34.40 -14.52 6.61
C ASN A 97 33.62 -13.26 7.00
N ALA A 98 33.45 -12.35 6.04
CA ALA A 98 32.56 -11.20 6.17
C ALA A 98 31.39 -11.36 5.19
N ILE A 99 30.16 -11.18 5.66
CA ILE A 99 28.95 -11.15 4.83
C ILE A 99 28.33 -9.75 4.94
N LEU A 100 28.23 -9.07 3.81
CA LEU A 100 27.56 -7.79 3.65
C LEU A 100 26.24 -8.04 2.92
N ALA A 101 25.17 -8.23 3.68
CA ALA A 101 23.83 -8.49 3.14
C ALA A 101 23.10 -7.18 2.80
N ASN A 102 22.36 -7.18 1.69
CA ASN A 102 21.60 -6.03 1.18
C ASN A 102 22.48 -4.77 1.00
N LEU A 103 23.73 -4.97 0.58
CA LEU A 103 24.68 -3.88 0.28
C LEU A 103 24.11 -2.94 -0.77
N VAL A 104 23.37 -3.49 -1.75
CA VAL A 104 22.44 -2.71 -2.58
C VAL A 104 21.07 -3.30 -2.40
N ASN A 105 20.08 -2.46 -2.11
CA ASN A 105 18.67 -2.78 -2.23
C ASN A 105 18.01 -1.60 -2.94
N ALA A 106 17.65 -1.79 -4.20
CA ALA A 106 17.09 -0.74 -5.04
C ALA A 106 15.82 -1.22 -5.72
N CYS A 107 14.76 -0.42 -5.63
CA CYS A 107 13.50 -0.69 -6.30
C CYS A 107 13.18 0.42 -7.31
N PHE A 108 12.78 0.01 -8.52
CA PHE A 108 12.64 0.92 -9.67
C PHE A 108 11.65 0.38 -10.71
N GLY A 109 11.11 1.27 -11.54
CA GLY A 109 10.12 0.91 -12.56
C GLY A 109 8.73 0.67 -11.97
N GLY A 110 7.97 -0.24 -12.58
CA GLY A 110 6.57 -0.49 -12.25
C GLY A 110 5.60 0.48 -12.96
N SER A 111 4.32 0.42 -12.60
CA SER A 111 3.30 1.31 -13.14
C SER A 111 3.46 2.75 -12.65
N SER A 112 3.19 3.73 -13.52
CA SER A 112 3.26 5.16 -13.22
C SER A 112 1.88 5.72 -12.88
N GLU A 113 1.45 5.49 -11.64
CA GLU A 113 0.14 5.86 -11.13
C GLU A 113 0.23 6.99 -10.09
N PRO A 114 -0.87 7.67 -9.74
CA PRO A 114 -0.81 8.77 -8.77
C PRO A 114 -0.22 8.39 -7.41
N TRP A 115 -0.44 7.15 -6.95
CA TRP A 115 0.18 6.66 -5.72
C TRP A 115 1.66 6.34 -5.87
N SER A 116 2.13 5.85 -7.02
CA SER A 116 3.57 5.63 -7.24
C SER A 116 4.32 6.93 -7.46
N LYS A 117 3.64 8.02 -7.86
CA LYS A 117 4.19 9.38 -7.83
C LYS A 117 4.29 9.94 -6.41
N GLN A 118 3.27 9.70 -5.58
CA GLN A 118 3.27 10.14 -4.18
C GLN A 118 4.27 9.34 -3.33
N PHE A 119 4.43 8.06 -3.62
CA PHE A 119 5.33 7.15 -2.94
C PHE A 119 6.27 6.49 -3.96
N PRO A 120 7.31 7.21 -4.44
CA PRO A 120 8.20 6.70 -5.48
C PRO A 120 8.94 5.45 -5.03
N PRO A 121 9.19 4.49 -5.95
CA PRO A 121 10.04 3.34 -5.69
C PRO A 121 11.43 3.78 -5.23
N ASN A 122 11.97 3.12 -4.20
CA ASN A 122 13.28 3.40 -3.63
C ASN A 122 13.79 2.16 -2.87
N SER A 123 14.82 2.28 -2.04
CA SER A 123 15.38 1.15 -1.27
C SER A 123 14.42 0.52 -0.23
N TYR A 124 13.26 1.13 -0.02
CA TYR A 124 12.27 0.76 0.99
C TYR A 124 10.85 0.58 0.43
N THR A 125 10.53 1.24 -0.69
CA THR A 125 9.26 1.12 -1.43
C THR A 125 9.46 0.19 -2.62
N CYS A 126 9.19 -1.09 -2.42
CA CYS A 126 9.36 -2.14 -3.44
C CYS A 126 8.04 -2.79 -3.84
N GLY A 127 6.93 -2.36 -3.26
CA GLY A 127 5.60 -2.81 -3.61
C GLY A 127 4.54 -1.82 -3.16
N TYR A 128 3.34 -2.03 -3.67
CA TYR A 128 2.12 -1.31 -3.33
C TYR A 128 1.02 -2.32 -2.98
N GLN A 129 0.17 -1.96 -2.04
CA GLN A 129 -0.98 -2.74 -1.60
C GLN A 129 -2.21 -1.86 -1.51
N SER A 130 -3.39 -2.47 -1.56
CA SER A 130 -4.68 -1.81 -1.40
C SER A 130 -4.71 -1.08 -0.07
N ASN A 131 -5.19 0.17 -0.11
CA ASN A 131 -5.27 1.00 1.07
C ASN A 131 -6.66 0.88 1.70
N PHE A 132 -6.77 0.06 2.73
CA PHE A 132 -8.02 -0.13 3.48
C PHE A 132 -8.55 1.15 4.16
N TYR A 133 -7.70 2.17 4.29
CA TYR A 133 -8.07 3.49 4.83
C TYR A 133 -8.26 4.54 3.74
N TYR A 134 -8.29 4.15 2.47
CA TYR A 134 -8.53 5.07 1.38
C TYR A 134 -9.93 5.66 1.49
N VAL A 135 -9.97 6.99 1.60
CA VAL A 135 -11.24 7.71 1.71
C VAL A 135 -11.74 8.02 0.31
N SER A 136 -12.63 7.17 -0.19
CA SER A 136 -13.22 7.29 -1.52
C SER A 136 -14.60 7.99 -1.44
N ASN A 137 -14.69 9.27 -1.81
CA ASN A 137 -15.97 10.00 -1.93
C ASN A 137 -16.75 10.30 -0.62
N PHE A 138 -16.09 10.32 0.55
CA PHE A 138 -16.72 10.63 1.85
C PHE A 138 -16.04 11.82 2.53
N TYR A 139 -16.59 13.01 2.41
CA TYR A 139 -16.07 14.20 3.10
C TYR A 139 -17.16 15.25 3.32
N ASN A 140 -17.05 16.01 4.41
CA ASN A 140 -17.84 17.21 4.58
C ASN A 140 -17.30 18.27 3.61
N GLY A 141 -18.19 19.00 2.93
CA GLY A 141 -17.81 20.08 2.01
C GLY A 141 -17.55 19.63 0.56
N GLY A 142 -16.58 20.29 -0.09
CA GLY A 142 -16.28 20.14 -1.52
C GLY A 142 -15.17 19.16 -1.88
N SER A 143 -14.27 18.84 -0.95
CA SER A 143 -13.22 17.81 -1.11
C SER A 143 -12.76 17.27 0.25
N PRO A 144 -12.00 16.15 0.31
CA PRO A 144 -11.36 15.70 1.56
C PRO A 144 -10.40 16.74 2.16
N ASN A 145 -9.92 17.70 1.35
CA ASN A 145 -9.03 18.77 1.78
C ASN A 145 -9.76 20.08 2.13
N ASP A 146 -11.10 20.07 2.18
CA ASP A 146 -11.91 21.22 2.61
C ASP A 146 -11.76 21.46 4.12
N ARG A 147 -10.74 22.25 4.49
CA ARG A 147 -10.43 22.54 5.90
C ARG A 147 -11.57 23.22 6.65
N LYS A 148 -12.40 23.99 5.95
CA LYS A 148 -13.55 24.68 6.56
C LYS A 148 -14.60 23.67 7.02
N ALA A 149 -14.81 22.62 6.24
CA ALA A 149 -15.78 21.58 6.52
C ALA A 149 -15.22 20.43 7.39
N ASN A 150 -13.94 20.10 7.24
CA ASN A 150 -13.31 18.93 7.88
C ASN A 150 -12.45 19.28 9.13
N GLY A 151 -12.15 20.56 9.37
CA GLY A 151 -11.31 21.03 10.49
C GLY A 151 -9.81 20.75 10.34
N VAL A 152 -9.44 19.67 9.64
CA VAL A 152 -8.07 19.28 9.31
C VAL A 152 -7.97 18.82 7.85
N PRO A 153 -6.80 18.97 7.19
CA PRO A 153 -6.61 18.38 5.86
C PRO A 153 -6.56 16.84 5.94
N LEU A 154 -6.92 16.18 4.84
CA LEU A 154 -6.82 14.72 4.75
C LEU A 154 -5.35 14.29 4.84
N ASN A 155 -5.06 13.29 5.68
CA ASN A 155 -3.75 12.66 5.70
C ASN A 155 -3.41 12.16 4.28
N PRO A 156 -2.26 12.54 3.70
CA PRO A 156 -1.87 12.10 2.36
C PRO A 156 -1.91 10.57 2.17
N ALA A 157 -1.66 9.80 3.23
CA ALA A 157 -1.76 8.33 3.18
C ALA A 157 -3.17 7.83 2.83
N PHE A 158 -4.22 8.62 3.08
CA PHE A 158 -5.61 8.28 2.77
C PHE A 158 -6.09 8.84 1.43
N GLN A 159 -5.23 9.56 0.70
CA GLN A 159 -5.56 10.17 -0.60
C GLN A 159 -5.39 9.21 -1.78
N GLN A 160 -4.79 8.05 -1.55
CA GLN A 160 -4.45 7.10 -2.60
C GLN A 160 -5.09 5.72 -2.37
N PRO A 161 -5.61 5.07 -3.43
CA PRO A 161 -6.20 3.73 -3.34
C PRO A 161 -5.17 2.64 -3.05
N PHE A 162 -3.88 2.92 -3.31
CA PHE A 162 -2.77 2.04 -2.95
C PHE A 162 -1.73 2.81 -2.12
N ILE A 163 -1.09 2.10 -1.19
CA ILE A 163 -0.01 2.60 -0.33
C ILE A 163 1.20 1.66 -0.43
N PRO A 164 2.41 2.10 -0.02
CA PRO A 164 3.57 1.22 0.02
C PRO A 164 3.29 -0.06 0.80
N ALA A 165 3.57 -1.19 0.18
CA ALA A 165 3.86 -2.44 0.88
C ALA A 165 5.34 -2.36 1.27
N TYR A 166 5.62 -2.24 2.56
CA TYR A 166 7.00 -2.25 3.04
C TYR A 166 7.53 -3.70 2.91
N ALA A 167 8.73 -3.81 2.33
CA ALA A 167 9.61 -4.99 2.13
C ALA A 167 9.20 -6.15 1.21
N ASP A 168 9.82 -6.12 0.02
CA ASP A 168 9.68 -7.09 -1.06
C ASP A 168 8.33 -6.96 -1.78
N THR A 169 8.37 -7.06 -3.11
CA THR A 169 7.23 -7.23 -4.01
C THR A 169 6.17 -8.25 -3.54
N ASN A 170 6.50 -9.12 -2.58
CA ASN A 170 5.68 -10.24 -2.12
C ASN A 170 5.44 -10.33 -0.59
N ALA A 171 5.97 -9.44 0.26
CA ALA A 171 5.86 -9.58 1.72
C ALA A 171 5.54 -8.26 2.45
N PHE A 172 4.89 -8.38 3.62
CA PHE A 172 4.60 -7.26 4.53
C PHE A 172 5.68 -7.11 5.61
N VAL A 173 6.96 -7.17 5.23
CA VAL A 173 8.07 -7.16 6.20
C VAL A 173 8.64 -5.74 6.29
N LEU A 174 9.56 -5.46 7.20
CA LEU A 174 10.32 -4.20 7.14
C LEU A 174 11.43 -4.33 6.10
N PRO A 175 11.73 -3.27 5.33
CA PRO A 175 12.61 -3.37 4.17
C PRO A 175 13.98 -3.87 4.59
N ASN A 176 14.53 -4.81 3.84
CA ASN A 176 15.78 -5.49 4.15
C ASN A 176 16.92 -4.48 4.33
N PRO A 177 17.32 -4.16 5.57
CA PRO A 177 18.34 -3.16 5.80
C PRO A 177 19.71 -3.75 5.42
N PHE A 178 20.68 -2.87 5.20
CA PHE A 178 22.08 -3.29 5.13
C PHE A 178 22.46 -4.00 6.43
N ASN A 179 23.01 -5.20 6.33
CA ASN A 179 23.51 -5.96 7.48
C ASN A 179 24.95 -6.43 7.21
N ALA A 180 25.81 -6.34 8.21
CA ALA A 180 27.18 -6.84 8.15
C ALA A 180 27.39 -7.91 9.21
N TYR A 181 27.86 -9.08 8.80
CA TYR A 181 28.19 -10.21 9.66
C TYR A 181 29.67 -10.56 9.52
N LEU A 182 30.32 -10.89 10.63
CA LEU A 182 31.71 -11.32 10.67
C LEU A 182 31.80 -12.66 11.39
N GLN A 183 32.48 -13.63 10.79
CA GLN A 183 32.64 -14.98 11.32
C GLN A 183 34.13 -15.35 11.33
N PHE A 184 34.59 -15.90 12.45
CA PHE A 184 35.93 -16.45 12.59
C PHE A 184 35.83 -17.97 12.68
N ASN A 185 36.60 -18.69 11.87
CA ASN A 185 36.74 -20.13 11.94
C ASN A 185 38.18 -20.44 12.36
N ILE A 186 38.32 -21.10 13.52
CA ILE A 186 39.60 -21.42 14.13
C ILE A 186 39.73 -22.94 14.21
N SER A 187 40.78 -23.50 13.62
CA SER A 187 41.14 -24.91 13.76
C SER A 187 42.24 -25.07 14.81
N LEU A 188 42.00 -25.99 15.76
CA LEU A 188 42.92 -26.33 16.86
C LEU A 188 44.03 -27.28 16.39
#